data_AF-A0A6G0XB07-F1
#
_entry.id   AF-A0A6G0XB07-F1
#
_cell.length_a   1.000
_cell.length_b   1.000
_cell.length_c   1.000
_cell.angle_alpha   90.00
_cell.angle_beta   90.00
_cell.angle_gamma   90.00
#
_symmetry.space_group_name_H-M   'P 1'
#
loop_
_entity.id
_entity.type
_entity.pdbx_description
1 polymer ?
#
loop_
_entity_poly.entity_id
_entity_poly.type
_entity_poly.pdbx_seq_one_letter_code
_entity_poly.pdbx_strand_id
1 'polypeptide(L)'
;MSTLQINKNKFLIYNTCPFDSVALIIAMAYTDIRSYKMFIDSNENKMLLFCKSLALNGPNRQIYIDRLEILKPCFQETENLTNIKIINTECNVSFIVTTLLQNAPSAIENVQCSNINCSNTDKQMPSRSIILRFKSNGFNSIQEQLEKYVATRKYNCDKCTGDIYSNRILMQHLFIETDVYASNNLFGFEEFPTKLNINDKE
;
A
#
# COMPACT_ATOMS: atom_id res chain seq x y z
N MET A 1 -21.78 -14.09 7.93
CA MET A 1 -21.74 -12.60 7.99
C MET A 1 -22.68 -12.14 9.07
N SER A 2 -22.20 -11.34 10.02
CA SER A 2 -22.99 -10.79 11.13
C SER A 2 -23.09 -9.28 11.00
N THR A 3 -24.25 -8.72 11.29
CA THR A 3 -24.46 -7.26 11.30
C THR A 3 -23.81 -6.65 12.55
N LEU A 4 -23.22 -5.46 12.39
CA LEU A 4 -22.63 -4.70 13.49
C LEU A 4 -23.62 -3.62 13.94
N GLN A 5 -23.98 -3.63 15.22
CA GLN A 5 -24.82 -2.59 15.79
C GLN A 5 -23.96 -1.50 16.44
N ILE A 6 -24.07 -0.29 15.90
CA ILE A 6 -23.44 0.92 16.43
C ILE A 6 -24.54 1.96 16.66
N ASN A 7 -24.71 2.34 17.92
CA ASN A 7 -25.81 3.19 18.37
C ASN A 7 -27.17 2.59 17.95
N LYS A 8 -27.95 3.34 17.16
CA LYS A 8 -29.26 2.92 16.62
C LYS A 8 -29.19 2.33 15.22
N ASN A 9 -28.00 2.30 14.61
CA ASN A 9 -27.80 1.86 13.24
C ASN A 9 -27.26 0.43 13.19
N LYS A 10 -27.74 -0.36 12.23
CA LYS A 10 -27.20 -1.67 11.90
C LYS A 10 -26.40 -1.57 10.62
N PHE A 11 -25.16 -2.01 10.65
CA PHE A 11 -24.27 -2.01 9.50
C PHE A 11 -24.00 -3.43 9.00
N LEU A 12 -23.97 -3.60 7.69
CA LEU A 12 -23.51 -4.79 7.01
C LEU A 12 -22.42 -4.40 6.01
N ILE A 13 -21.20 -4.87 6.25
CA ILE A 13 -20.07 -4.70 5.33
C ILE A 13 -19.77 -6.07 4.72
N TYR A 14 -19.56 -6.12 3.41
CA TYR A 14 -19.25 -7.33 2.68
C TYR A 14 -18.31 -7.05 1.50
N ASN A 15 -17.78 -8.10 0.87
CA ASN A 15 -16.72 -8.04 -0.15
C ASN A 15 -15.42 -7.41 0.34
N THR A 16 -15.04 -7.76 1.56
CA THR A 16 -13.91 -7.17 2.29
C THR A 16 -12.58 -7.89 2.10
N CYS A 17 -12.55 -8.95 1.30
CA CYS A 17 -11.35 -9.78 1.13
C CYS A 17 -10.08 -8.97 0.80
N PRO A 18 -10.12 -7.93 -0.06
CA PRO A 18 -8.93 -7.10 -0.33
C PRO A 18 -8.43 -6.34 0.90
N PHE A 19 -9.33 -5.88 1.77
CA PHE A 19 -8.95 -5.22 3.02
C PHE A 19 -8.37 -6.22 4.01
N ASP A 20 -9.04 -7.36 4.19
CA ASP A 20 -8.65 -8.39 5.15
C ASP A 20 -7.29 -9.00 4.81
N SER A 21 -6.98 -9.19 3.52
CA SER A 21 -5.69 -9.72 3.08
C SER A 21 -4.54 -8.77 3.42
N VAL A 22 -4.68 -7.48 3.15
CA VAL A 22 -3.67 -6.46 3.50
C VAL A 22 -3.53 -6.35 5.01
N ALA A 23 -4.65 -6.29 5.75
CA ALA A 23 -4.64 -6.19 7.20
C ALA A 23 -3.90 -7.35 7.85
N LEU A 24 -4.17 -8.58 7.39
CA LEU A 24 -3.55 -9.78 7.93
C LEU A 24 -2.04 -9.82 7.67
N ILE A 25 -1.60 -9.49 6.44
CA ILE A 25 -0.17 -9.46 6.10
C ILE A 25 0.59 -8.44 6.97
N ILE A 26 0.03 -7.25 7.16
CA ILE A 26 0.66 -6.22 8.01
C ILE A 26 0.66 -6.65 9.49
N ALA A 27 -0.44 -7.22 9.98
CA ALA A 27 -0.53 -7.70 11.37
C ALA A 27 0.46 -8.83 11.68
N MET A 28 0.66 -9.76 10.74
CA MET A 28 1.70 -10.78 10.84
C MET A 28 3.09 -10.16 10.83
N ALA A 29 3.39 -9.29 9.86
CA ALA A 29 4.69 -8.61 9.78
C ALA A 29 4.99 -7.77 11.04
N TYR A 30 3.98 -7.15 11.65
CA TYR A 30 4.11 -6.42 12.92
C TYR A 30 4.56 -7.34 14.07
N THR A 31 4.13 -8.60 14.04
CA THR A 31 4.44 -9.60 15.06
C THR A 31 5.83 -10.20 14.82
N ASP A 32 6.15 -10.49 13.56
CA ASP A 32 7.33 -11.28 13.19
C ASP A 32 8.59 -10.44 12.97
N ILE A 33 8.46 -9.17 12.59
CA ILE A 33 9.58 -8.32 12.15
C ILE A 33 9.76 -7.14 13.12
N ARG A 34 10.80 -7.21 13.97
CA ARG A 34 11.07 -6.19 15.01
C ARG A 34 11.21 -4.77 14.47
N SER A 35 11.94 -4.57 13.37
CA SER A 35 12.10 -3.24 12.76
C SER A 35 10.77 -2.68 12.25
N TYR A 36 9.92 -3.54 11.67
CA TYR A 36 8.60 -3.15 11.19
C TYR A 36 7.63 -2.85 12.32
N LYS A 37 7.71 -3.61 13.42
CA LYS A 37 7.02 -3.30 14.68
C LYS A 37 7.34 -1.88 15.17
N MET A 38 8.63 -1.54 15.25
CA MET A 38 9.07 -0.21 15.68
C MET A 38 8.55 0.90 14.76
N PHE A 39 8.61 0.66 13.44
CA PHE A 39 8.04 1.57 12.46
C PHE A 39 6.54 1.82 12.70
N ILE A 40 5.73 0.76 12.81
CA ILE A 40 4.30 0.87 13.06
C ILE A 40 4.01 1.54 14.42
N ASP A 41 4.76 1.20 15.47
CA ASP A 41 4.59 1.78 16.80
C ASP A 41 4.84 3.30 16.82
N SER A 42 5.63 3.82 15.87
CA SER A 42 5.93 5.25 15.69
C SER A 42 5.04 5.97 14.65
N ASN A 43 4.11 5.26 14.01
CA ASN A 43 3.32 5.79 12.89
C ASN A 43 1.86 6.09 13.29
N GLU A 44 1.27 7.13 12.70
CA GLU A 44 -0.12 7.56 12.96
C GLU A 44 -1.12 7.10 11.88
N ASN A 45 -0.67 6.33 10.89
CA ASN A 45 -1.53 5.83 9.83
C ASN A 45 -2.61 4.89 10.39
N LYS A 46 -3.88 5.23 10.14
CA LYS A 46 -5.04 4.49 10.66
C LYS A 46 -5.05 3.00 10.31
N MET A 47 -4.60 2.63 9.11
CA MET A 47 -4.52 1.23 8.70
C MET A 47 -3.42 0.49 9.47
N LEU A 48 -2.24 1.10 9.64
CA LEU A 48 -1.17 0.49 10.44
C LEU A 48 -1.56 0.33 11.92
N LEU A 49 -2.21 1.34 12.49
CA LEU A 49 -2.75 1.29 13.86
C LEU A 49 -3.82 0.21 14.02
N PHE A 50 -4.71 0.06 13.04
CA PHE A 50 -5.67 -1.03 13.00
C PHE A 50 -5.00 -2.40 12.97
N CYS A 51 -3.99 -2.59 12.10
CA CYS A 51 -3.26 -3.86 12.00
C CYS A 51 -2.51 -4.19 13.30
N LYS A 52 -1.92 -3.19 13.95
CA LYS A 52 -1.35 -3.32 15.30
C LYS A 52 -2.40 -3.77 16.32
N SER A 53 -3.56 -3.12 16.36
CA SER A 53 -4.65 -3.51 17.26
C SER A 53 -5.13 -4.93 17.01
N LEU A 54 -5.28 -5.31 15.74
CA LEU A 54 -5.65 -6.66 15.32
C LEU A 54 -4.62 -7.70 15.76
N ALA A 55 -3.32 -7.42 15.58
CA ALA A 55 -2.24 -8.32 15.99
C ALA A 55 -2.20 -8.53 17.51
N LEU A 56 -2.42 -7.47 18.29
CA LEU A 56 -2.33 -7.52 19.75
C LEU A 56 -3.58 -8.11 20.42
N ASN A 57 -4.76 -7.81 19.90
CA ASN A 57 -6.03 -8.10 20.58
C ASN A 57 -6.84 -9.21 19.90
N GLY A 58 -6.45 -9.63 18.70
CA GLY A 58 -7.24 -10.55 17.88
C GLY A 58 -8.61 -9.98 17.49
N PRO A 59 -9.48 -10.79 16.86
CA PRO A 59 -10.81 -10.35 16.45
C PRO A 59 -11.71 -10.12 17.68
N ASN A 60 -12.20 -8.89 17.81
CA ASN A 60 -13.16 -8.51 18.84
C ASN A 60 -14.10 -7.41 18.33
N ARG A 61 -15.10 -7.04 19.13
CA ARG A 61 -16.09 -6.03 18.74
C ARG A 61 -15.47 -4.70 18.31
N GLN A 62 -14.41 -4.24 18.98
CA GLN A 62 -13.75 -2.98 18.64
C GLN A 62 -13.07 -3.06 17.28
N ILE A 63 -12.39 -4.16 16.96
CA ILE A 63 -11.80 -4.39 15.62
C ILE A 63 -12.87 -4.28 14.52
N TYR A 64 -14.08 -4.82 14.74
CA TYR A 64 -15.14 -4.68 13.75
C TYR A 64 -15.65 -3.24 13.61
N ILE A 65 -15.63 -2.44 14.69
CA ILE A 65 -15.95 -1.01 14.66
C ILE A 65 -14.87 -0.23 13.92
N ASP A 66 -13.60 -0.41 14.29
CA ASP A 66 -12.46 0.28 13.67
C ASP A 66 -12.40 -0.01 12.15
N ARG A 67 -12.65 -1.26 11.77
CA ARG A 67 -12.77 -1.69 10.38
C ARG A 67 -13.86 -0.94 9.63
N LEU A 68 -15.05 -0.80 10.23
CA LEU A 68 -16.13 -0.01 9.64
C LEU A 68 -15.71 1.45 9.47
N GLU A 69 -15.09 2.05 10.49
CA GLU A 69 -14.65 3.44 10.46
C GLU A 69 -13.59 3.71 9.38
N ILE A 70 -12.72 2.72 9.11
CA ILE A 70 -11.71 2.80 8.05
C ILE A 70 -12.33 2.64 6.67
N LEU A 71 -13.25 1.70 6.48
CA LEU A 71 -13.81 1.39 5.16
C LEU A 71 -14.93 2.36 4.76
N LYS A 72 -15.71 2.86 5.72
CA LYS A 72 -16.88 3.70 5.43
C LYS A 72 -16.56 4.94 4.59
N PRO A 73 -15.46 5.68 4.80
CA PRO A 73 -15.11 6.83 3.96
C PRO A 73 -14.71 6.46 2.53
N CYS A 74 -14.36 5.20 2.27
CA CYS A 74 -13.84 4.74 0.99
C CYS A 74 -14.93 4.22 0.03
N PHE A 75 -16.11 3.87 0.55
CA PHE A 75 -17.15 3.19 -0.19
C PHE A 75 -18.52 3.83 0.04
N GLN A 76 -19.40 3.70 -0.95
CA GLN A 76 -20.74 4.23 -0.85
C GLN A 76 -21.58 3.43 0.15
N GLU A 77 -22.21 4.14 1.08
CA GLU A 77 -23.24 3.59 1.96
C GLU A 77 -24.58 3.58 1.21
N THR A 78 -25.24 2.43 1.20
CA THR A 78 -26.63 2.29 0.73
C THR A 78 -27.50 1.87 1.90
N GLU A 79 -28.79 2.18 1.84
CA GLU A 79 -29.75 1.78 2.88
C GLU A 79 -30.79 0.86 2.26
N ASN A 80 -31.08 -0.25 2.95
CA ASN A 80 -32.13 -1.17 2.51
C ASN A 80 -33.47 -0.87 3.19
N LEU A 81 -34.54 -1.52 2.72
CA LEU A 81 -35.90 -1.40 3.26
C LEU A 81 -36.04 -1.82 4.75
N THR A 82 -35.00 -2.40 5.35
CA THR A 82 -34.97 -2.85 6.75
C THR A 82 -34.14 -1.94 7.67
N ASN A 83 -33.80 -0.72 7.24
CA ASN A 83 -32.94 0.23 7.96
C ASN A 83 -31.54 -0.32 8.30
N ILE A 84 -31.04 -1.24 7.47
CA ILE A 84 -29.66 -1.71 7.54
C ILE A 84 -28.84 -0.90 6.54
N LYS A 85 -27.78 -0.29 7.04
CA LYS A 85 -26.77 0.41 6.24
C LYS A 85 -25.82 -0.61 5.66
N ILE A 86 -25.80 -0.72 4.35
CA ILE A 86 -25.03 -1.69 3.58
C ILE A 86 -23.86 -0.98 2.91
N ILE A 87 -22.67 -1.53 3.08
CA ILE A 87 -21.43 -1.05 2.44
C ILE A 87 -20.82 -2.21 1.66
N ASN A 88 -20.89 -2.12 0.33
CA ASN A 88 -20.16 -3.03 -0.56
C ASN A 88 -18.72 -2.51 -0.68
N THR A 89 -17.74 -3.29 -0.25
CA THR A 89 -16.31 -2.91 -0.31
C THR A 89 -15.55 -3.61 -1.43
N GLU A 90 -16.26 -4.09 -2.44
CA GLU A 90 -15.66 -4.70 -3.62
C GLU A 90 -14.65 -3.75 -4.27
N CYS A 91 -13.40 -4.20 -4.33
CA CYS A 91 -12.28 -3.47 -4.90
C CYS A 91 -11.12 -4.44 -5.17
N ASN A 92 -10.00 -3.92 -5.68
CA ASN A 92 -8.75 -4.68 -5.75
C ASN A 92 -7.83 -4.30 -4.57
N VAL A 93 -6.78 -5.09 -4.35
CA VAL A 93 -5.81 -4.86 -3.26
C VAL A 93 -5.06 -3.54 -3.44
N SER A 94 -4.75 -3.15 -4.68
CA SER A 94 -4.07 -1.87 -4.97
C SER A 94 -4.90 -0.67 -4.47
N PHE A 95 -6.23 -0.70 -4.62
CA PHE A 95 -7.12 0.33 -4.10
C PHE A 95 -6.99 0.48 -2.57
N ILE A 96 -6.95 -0.64 -1.83
CA ILE A 96 -6.78 -0.61 -0.37
C ILE A 96 -5.43 0.00 0.02
N VAL A 97 -4.34 -0.47 -0.61
CA VAL A 97 -2.98 0.04 -0.34
C VAL A 97 -2.88 1.53 -0.65
N THR A 98 -3.30 1.93 -1.85
CA THR A 98 -3.21 3.33 -2.33
C THR A 98 -4.16 4.27 -1.60
N THR A 99 -5.29 3.77 -1.09
CA THR A 99 -6.24 4.62 -0.34
C THR A 99 -5.85 4.76 1.12
N LEU A 100 -5.40 3.67 1.76
CA LEU A 100 -5.24 3.63 3.21
C LEU A 100 -3.81 3.88 3.71
N LEU A 101 -2.78 3.67 2.88
CA LEU A 101 -1.37 3.84 3.26
C LEU A 101 -0.75 5.13 2.74
N GLN A 102 -1.55 6.20 2.63
CA GLN A 102 -1.09 7.46 2.02
C GLN A 102 0.14 8.08 2.72
N ASN A 103 0.18 7.97 4.05
CA ASN A 103 1.24 8.51 4.91
C ASN A 103 2.29 7.46 5.30
N ALA A 104 2.23 6.28 4.70
CA ALA A 104 3.21 5.22 4.82
C ALA A 104 3.44 4.62 3.42
N PRO A 105 4.04 5.40 2.50
CA PRO A 105 4.22 4.95 1.12
C PRO A 105 5.32 3.88 1.03
N SER A 106 5.34 3.13 -0.08
CA SER A 106 6.42 2.20 -0.39
C SER A 106 7.70 2.89 -0.88
N ALA A 107 7.57 4.04 -1.53
CA ALA A 107 8.68 4.83 -2.02
C ALA A 107 8.36 6.32 -2.05
N ILE A 108 9.39 7.17 -2.02
CA ILE A 108 9.28 8.62 -2.28
C ILE A 108 10.11 8.93 -3.52
N GLU A 109 9.47 9.51 -4.53
CA GLU A 109 10.14 10.01 -5.73
C GLU A 109 10.56 11.46 -5.51
N ASN A 110 11.86 11.73 -5.63
CA ASN A 110 12.41 13.07 -5.64
C ASN A 110 12.60 13.50 -7.08
N VAL A 111 12.08 14.67 -7.43
CA VAL A 111 12.13 15.24 -8.77
C VAL A 111 12.76 16.61 -8.68
N GLN A 112 13.88 16.80 -9.38
CA GLN A 112 14.63 18.04 -9.40
C GLN A 112 14.81 18.55 -10.84
N CYS A 113 14.50 19.82 -11.08
CA CYS A 113 14.77 20.49 -12.34
C CYS A 113 16.10 21.25 -12.28
N SER A 114 16.89 21.20 -13.36
CA SER A 114 18.11 22.01 -13.47
C SER A 114 17.84 23.51 -13.56
N ASN A 115 16.62 23.91 -13.94
CA ASN A 115 16.18 25.30 -13.90
C ASN A 115 15.51 25.60 -12.56
N ILE A 116 16.17 26.42 -11.73
CA ILE A 116 15.73 26.78 -10.37
C ILE A 116 14.38 27.51 -10.34
N ASN A 117 13.99 28.18 -11.43
CA ASN A 117 12.72 28.90 -11.54
C ASN A 117 11.57 28.02 -12.05
N CYS A 118 11.81 26.72 -12.21
CA CYS A 118 10.79 25.78 -12.68
C CYS A 118 9.82 25.40 -11.54
N SER A 119 8.57 25.10 -11.87
CA SER A 119 7.63 24.53 -10.89
C SER A 119 7.99 23.10 -10.47
N ASN A 120 8.96 22.47 -11.13
CA ASN A 120 9.50 21.14 -10.81
C ASN A 120 10.89 21.21 -10.14
N THR A 121 11.31 22.37 -9.62
CA THR A 121 12.67 22.53 -9.05
C THR A 121 12.96 21.56 -7.92
N ASP A 122 12.00 21.29 -7.04
CA ASP A 122 12.16 20.32 -5.96
C ASP A 122 10.78 19.78 -5.55
N LYS A 123 10.46 18.57 -5.98
CA LYS A 123 9.19 17.90 -5.69
C LYS A 123 9.43 16.54 -5.09
N GLN A 124 8.68 16.23 -4.05
CA GLN A 124 8.60 14.89 -3.48
C GLN A 124 7.21 14.31 -3.73
N MET A 125 7.17 13.09 -4.27
CA MET A 125 5.93 12.41 -4.63
C MET A 125 5.88 11.01 -3.99
N PRO A 126 4.95 10.76 -3.05
CA PRO A 126 4.83 9.45 -2.42
C PRO A 126 4.19 8.42 -3.36
N SER A 127 4.90 7.31 -3.56
CA SER A 127 4.43 6.11 -4.28
C SER A 127 4.00 5.05 -3.26
N ARG A 128 2.69 4.86 -3.12
CA ARG A 128 2.11 4.00 -2.08
C ARG A 128 2.32 2.52 -2.38
N SER A 129 2.30 2.17 -3.65
CA SER A 129 2.75 0.89 -4.20
C SER A 129 3.82 1.15 -5.26
N ILE A 130 4.57 0.11 -5.61
CA ILE A 130 5.54 0.13 -6.69
C ILE A 130 5.16 -0.91 -7.74
N ILE A 131 5.34 -0.57 -9.01
CA ILE A 131 5.09 -1.48 -10.12
C ILE A 131 6.43 -1.92 -10.68
N LEU A 132 6.71 -3.21 -10.60
CA LEU A 132 7.92 -3.81 -11.17
C LEU A 132 7.56 -4.62 -12.41
N ARG A 133 8.41 -4.53 -13.43
CA ARG A 133 8.19 -5.23 -14.69
C ARG A 133 8.98 -6.52 -14.71
N PHE A 134 8.31 -7.63 -14.45
CA PHE A 134 8.94 -8.94 -14.49
C PHE A 134 9.07 -9.46 -15.92
N LYS A 135 10.15 -10.19 -16.19
CA LYS A 135 10.30 -10.95 -17.44
C LYS A 135 9.68 -12.34 -17.26
N SER A 136 9.61 -13.13 -18.32
CA SER A 136 9.05 -14.49 -18.35
C SER A 136 9.65 -15.50 -17.34
N ASN A 137 10.66 -15.12 -16.56
CA ASN A 137 11.40 -16.01 -15.65
C ASN A 137 10.96 -15.86 -14.18
N GLY A 138 9.72 -15.44 -13.94
CA GLY A 138 9.15 -15.38 -12.59
C GLY A 138 9.68 -14.21 -11.75
N PHE A 139 9.77 -14.43 -10.44
CA PHE A 139 10.11 -13.40 -9.45
C PHE A 139 11.60 -13.28 -9.13
N ASN A 140 12.44 -14.10 -9.75
CA ASN A 140 13.90 -14.08 -9.58
C ASN A 140 14.54 -12.73 -9.96
N SER A 141 13.87 -11.92 -10.79
CA SER A 141 14.38 -10.60 -11.20
C SER A 141 13.94 -9.44 -10.29
N ILE A 142 13.30 -9.67 -9.13
CA ILE A 142 12.85 -8.58 -8.25
C ILE A 142 14.00 -7.63 -7.90
N GLN A 143 15.17 -8.18 -7.55
CA GLN A 143 16.36 -7.38 -7.22
C GLN A 143 16.77 -6.44 -8.36
N GLU A 144 16.94 -6.97 -9.58
CA GLU A 144 17.30 -6.19 -10.78
C GLU A 144 16.24 -5.11 -11.09
N GLN A 145 14.95 -5.43 -10.90
CA GLN A 145 13.87 -4.48 -11.17
C GLN A 145 13.79 -3.38 -10.11
N LEU A 146 14.07 -3.69 -8.84
CA LEU A 146 14.17 -2.70 -7.77
C LEU A 146 15.34 -1.74 -8.02
N GLU A 147 16.50 -2.25 -8.40
CA GLU A 147 17.68 -1.43 -8.74
C GLU A 147 17.36 -0.45 -9.88
N LYS A 148 16.63 -0.89 -10.91
CA LYS A 148 16.14 -0.01 -12.00
C LYS A 148 15.05 0.96 -11.57
N TYR A 149 14.27 0.60 -10.56
CA TYR A 149 13.19 1.44 -10.04
C TYR A 149 13.76 2.64 -9.28
N VAL A 150 14.82 2.42 -8.49
CA VAL A 150 15.50 3.46 -7.68
C VAL A 150 16.55 4.26 -8.47
N ALA A 151 17.08 3.70 -9.56
CA ALA A 151 18.09 4.37 -10.38
C ALA A 151 17.65 5.75 -10.87
N THR A 152 18.55 6.73 -10.80
CA THR A 152 18.32 8.09 -11.27
C THR A 152 18.00 8.09 -12.76
N ARG A 153 16.89 8.75 -13.11
CA ARG A 153 16.44 8.97 -14.47
C ARG A 153 16.63 10.43 -14.83
N LYS A 154 17.06 10.66 -16.06
CA LYS A 154 17.17 11.98 -16.67
C LYS A 154 16.20 12.08 -17.84
N TYR A 155 15.41 13.15 -17.90
CA TYR A 155 14.53 13.46 -19.02
C TYR A 155 14.30 14.97 -19.16
N ASN A 156 13.80 15.41 -20.31
CA ASN A 156 13.56 16.83 -20.55
C ASN A 156 12.37 17.34 -19.73
N CYS A 157 12.47 18.54 -19.17
CA CYS A 157 11.36 19.17 -18.47
C CYS A 157 10.25 19.57 -19.44
N ASP A 158 8.99 19.30 -19.08
CA ASP A 158 7.82 19.68 -19.88
C ASP A 158 7.40 21.14 -19.68
N LYS A 159 7.93 21.81 -18.64
CA LYS A 159 7.61 23.20 -18.28
C LYS A 159 8.69 24.22 -18.61
N CYS A 160 9.92 23.78 -18.91
CA CYS A 160 11.03 24.66 -19.22
C CYS A 160 12.08 23.94 -20.06
N THR A 161 13.14 24.63 -20.46
CA THR A 161 14.26 24.06 -21.24
C THR A 161 15.27 23.28 -20.39
N GLY A 162 15.00 23.10 -19.09
CA GLY A 162 15.87 22.36 -18.18
C GLY A 162 15.72 20.85 -18.28
N ASP A 163 16.61 20.15 -17.58
CA ASP A 163 16.60 18.70 -17.40
C ASP A 163 15.95 18.37 -16.06
N ILE A 164 15.14 17.31 -16.01
CA ILE A 164 14.66 16.70 -14.79
C ILE A 164 15.53 15.52 -14.41
N TYR A 165 15.92 15.48 -13.14
CA TYR A 165 16.54 14.34 -12.48
C TYR A 165 15.52 13.77 -11.49
N SER A 166 15.18 12.49 -11.66
CA SER A 166 14.26 11.78 -10.77
C SER A 166 14.92 10.54 -10.21
N ASN A 167 14.87 10.38 -8.88
CA ASN A 167 15.28 9.16 -8.19
C ASN A 167 14.23 8.79 -7.14
N ARG A 168 14.23 7.53 -6.73
CA ARG A 168 13.27 7.02 -5.75
C ARG A 168 13.99 6.43 -4.55
N ILE A 169 13.53 6.78 -3.37
CA ILE A 169 13.98 6.22 -2.09
C ILE A 169 12.92 5.23 -1.62
N LEU A 170 13.35 4.02 -1.29
CA LEU A 170 12.46 2.99 -0.76
C LEU A 170 12.19 3.21 0.73
N MET A 171 10.99 2.87 1.18
CA MET A 171 10.55 3.08 2.56
C MET A 171 10.53 1.76 3.35
N GLN A 172 10.01 1.79 4.56
CA GLN A 172 10.08 0.66 5.53
C GLN A 172 9.31 -0.60 5.10
N HIS A 173 8.40 -0.49 4.13
CA HIS A 173 7.71 -1.62 3.52
C HIS A 173 7.49 -1.39 2.04
N LEU A 174 7.35 -2.47 1.27
CA LEU A 174 7.14 -2.41 -0.17
C LEU A 174 5.89 -3.21 -0.54
N PHE A 175 4.90 -2.52 -1.11
CA PHE A 175 3.80 -3.15 -1.83
C PHE A 175 4.13 -3.19 -3.31
N ILE A 176 4.43 -4.40 -3.81
CA ILE A 176 4.86 -4.62 -5.19
C ILE A 176 3.69 -5.15 -6.00
N GLU A 177 3.27 -4.38 -7.00
CA GLU A 177 2.29 -4.79 -7.99
C GLU A 177 2.97 -5.50 -9.17
N THR A 178 2.43 -6.65 -9.53
CA THR A 178 3.01 -7.58 -10.51
C THR A 178 2.16 -7.59 -11.79
N ASP A 179 2.02 -6.42 -12.42
CA ASP A 179 1.07 -6.13 -13.52
C ASP A 179 1.43 -6.79 -14.87
N VAL A 180 2.30 -7.81 -14.88
CA VAL A 180 2.91 -8.38 -16.10
C VAL A 180 2.53 -9.85 -16.34
N TYR A 181 1.80 -10.49 -15.41
CA TYR A 181 1.46 -11.91 -15.54
C TYR A 181 0.00 -12.14 -15.91
N ALA A 182 -0.21 -12.95 -16.95
CA ALA A 182 -1.53 -13.47 -17.29
C ALA A 182 -2.04 -14.35 -16.14
N SER A 183 -3.37 -14.39 -15.96
CA SER A 183 -4.08 -15.06 -14.87
C SER A 183 -3.82 -16.57 -14.71
N ASN A 184 -3.12 -17.20 -15.66
CA ASN A 184 -2.86 -18.65 -15.67
C ASN A 184 -1.39 -19.02 -15.37
N ASN A 185 -0.54 -18.05 -15.03
CA ASN A 185 0.84 -18.36 -14.65
C ASN A 185 0.88 -18.86 -13.20
N LEU A 186 1.45 -20.05 -13.02
CA LEU A 186 1.76 -20.62 -11.70
C LEU A 186 3.19 -20.25 -11.36
N PHE A 187 3.40 -19.77 -10.14
CA PHE A 187 4.73 -19.46 -9.59
C PHE A 187 4.94 -20.28 -8.33
N GLY A 188 6.11 -20.87 -8.20
CA GLY A 188 6.56 -21.50 -6.97
C GLY A 188 6.82 -20.46 -5.89
N PHE A 189 6.57 -20.81 -4.63
CA PHE A 189 6.91 -19.93 -3.50
C PHE A 189 8.42 -19.70 -3.39
N GLU A 190 9.21 -20.68 -3.81
CA GLU A 190 10.67 -20.65 -3.89
C GLU A 190 11.22 -19.62 -4.88
N GLU A 191 10.40 -19.13 -5.81
CA GLU A 191 10.80 -18.08 -6.76
C GLU A 191 10.84 -16.69 -6.12
N PHE A 192 10.22 -16.53 -4.95
CA PHE A 192 10.24 -15.27 -4.22
C PHE A 192 11.52 -15.18 -3.39
N PRO A 193 12.36 -14.16 -3.61
CA PRO A 193 13.56 -13.97 -2.81
C PRO A 193 13.17 -13.67 -1.37
N THR A 194 13.78 -14.40 -0.43
CA THR A 194 13.56 -14.18 1.01
C THR A 194 14.33 -12.97 1.53
N LYS A 195 15.27 -12.43 0.74
CA LYS A 195 16.09 -11.26 1.05
C LYS A 195 16.31 -10.43 -0.21
N LEU A 196 16.22 -9.11 -0.06
CA LEU A 196 16.50 -8.12 -1.10
C LEU A 196 17.50 -7.13 -0.52
N ASN A 197 18.48 -6.74 -1.33
CA ASN A 197 19.50 -5.77 -0.93
C ASN A 197 19.14 -4.42 -1.52
N ILE A 198 18.89 -3.43 -0.67
CA ILE A 198 18.60 -2.08 -1.11
C ILE A 198 19.83 -1.23 -0.81
N ASN A 199 20.58 -0.90 -1.86
CA ASN A 199 21.62 0.12 -1.78
C ASN A 199 20.97 1.46 -2.10
N ASP A 200 20.31 2.05 -1.12
CA ASP A 200 19.96 3.47 -1.21
C ASP A 200 21.30 4.21 -1.20
N LYS A 201 21.71 4.69 -2.37
CA LYS A 201 22.85 5.62 -2.44
C LYS A 201 22.36 6.93 -1.82
N GLU A 202 22.67 7.10 -0.54
CA GLU A 202 22.72 8.42 0.09
C GLU A 202 23.68 9.34 -0.67
#